data_AF-A0A6N8FDV4-F1
#
_entry.id   AF-A0A6N8FDV4-F1
#
_cell.length_a   1.000
_cell.length_b   1.000
_cell.length_c   1.000
_cell.angle_alpha   90.00
_cell.angle_beta   90.00
_cell.angle_gamma   90.00
#
_symmetry.space_group_name_H-M   'P 1'
#
loop_
_entity.id
_entity.type
_entity.pdbx_description
1 polymer ?
#
loop_
_entity_poly.entity_id
_entity_poly.type
_entity_poly.pdbx_seq_one_letter_code
_entity_poly.pdbx_strand_id
1 'polypeptide(L)'
;MPSASFFALFDDIALLLDDVAAMSKVAAKKTAGVLGDDLAVNAEQVSGVKANRELPVVWAVAKGSLLNKTILVPAALLISAFLPWLIVPLLVLGGLFLCFEGAEKIIETFQSKSDEKEQHHQALLQKVKQSPEELLNFEQNKIKGAIRTDFVLSAEIIIIALGSFAGATMVNQIAALSFIAFAMTVGVYGLVAVIVRLDDVGLYWKQLEDKGIGRKILNLFGSGLLSFAPKLMKSLSVIGLVAMFLVGGGMLTHNIGFVHHISEVVLNFLATDLSLPSIIVTIASVLLDGLYGIVAGLIVAGIIHILPFGKNSMLKSKASKTSEDSNLGPKVGSGSGSGSGSGSGSGSGSGSGSGSGSGSGSGSGSGSATLESATILKRYKRFLVDVEQNGKEFTIYCPNTGAMTGCADAGFDAYFSTSDNAKRKYAHTLEKTVNQHGHFIGVNTIAANSIVKDAIETNKVPELAGYKKLQTEVKYGEENSRIDILLSEPNSPDERNYCYVEVKSTTLLLNEQNGLGAFPDAKTTRGQKHVRELIEMVDQGHRAVLVFLVQHTGIKKVTVARHVDSKYGNLIDEAVQKGVEILVLHTHIDAHQTFVTHTSQFEH
;
A
#
# COMPACT_ATOMS: atom_id res chain seq x y z
N MET A 1 2.67 -42.38 42.23
CA MET A 1 2.43 -40.95 42.47
C MET A 1 2.62 -40.17 41.15
N PRO A 2 1.63 -40.15 40.25
CA PRO A 2 1.72 -39.42 38.97
C PRO A 2 1.54 -37.90 39.12
N SER A 3 0.94 -37.44 40.21
CA SER A 3 0.70 -36.02 40.51
C SER A 3 2.00 -35.24 40.77
N ALA A 4 2.99 -35.86 41.42
CA ALA A 4 4.28 -35.21 41.72
C ALA A 4 5.08 -34.87 40.44
N SER A 5 4.99 -35.71 39.39
CA SER A 5 5.68 -35.47 38.12
C SER A 5 5.03 -34.39 37.26
N PHE A 6 3.73 -34.13 37.44
CA PHE A 6 3.00 -33.08 36.73
C PHE A 6 3.27 -31.70 37.32
N PHE A 7 3.28 -31.58 38.65
CA PHE A 7 3.62 -30.32 39.32
C PHE A 7 5.10 -29.95 39.15
N ALA A 8 6.00 -30.93 39.16
CA ALA A 8 7.41 -30.70 38.82
C ALA A 8 7.60 -30.11 37.41
N LEU A 9 6.79 -30.52 36.44
CA LEU A 9 6.82 -29.93 35.09
C LEU A 9 6.40 -28.46 35.09
N PHE A 10 5.41 -28.07 35.91
CA PHE A 10 5.03 -26.67 36.06
C PHE A 10 6.09 -25.85 36.78
N ASP A 11 6.76 -26.42 37.79
CA ASP A 11 7.87 -25.76 38.48
C ASP A 11 9.06 -25.56 37.52
N ASP A 12 9.39 -26.54 36.69
CA ASP A 12 10.42 -26.42 35.64
C ASP A 12 10.05 -25.37 34.59
N ILE A 13 8.79 -25.32 34.17
CA ILE A 13 8.28 -24.29 33.25
C ILE A 13 8.32 -22.90 33.92
N ALA A 14 7.95 -22.80 35.20
CA ALA A 14 7.96 -21.54 35.94
C ALA A 14 9.39 -21.00 36.10
N LEU A 15 10.35 -21.89 36.40
CA LEU A 15 11.77 -21.53 36.49
C LEU A 15 12.33 -21.08 35.14
N LEU A 16 11.99 -21.79 34.06
CA LEU A 16 12.33 -21.37 32.69
C LEU A 16 11.72 -20.00 32.35
N LEU A 17 10.45 -19.76 32.71
CA LEU A 17 9.78 -18.48 32.46
C LEU A 17 10.41 -17.34 33.26
N ASP A 18 10.85 -17.58 34.50
CA ASP A 18 11.52 -16.57 35.34
C ASP A 18 12.90 -16.22 34.77
N ASP A 19 13.67 -17.22 34.36
CA ASP A 19 14.93 -17.05 33.64
C ASP A 19 14.73 -16.23 32.36
N VAL A 20 13.74 -16.60 31.54
CA VAL A 20 13.39 -15.90 30.30
C VAL A 20 12.96 -14.47 30.59
N ALA A 21 12.21 -14.21 31.66
CA ALA A 21 11.79 -12.86 32.04
C ALA A 21 12.99 -12.01 32.48
N ALA A 22 13.89 -12.57 33.30
CA ALA A 22 15.11 -11.89 33.74
C ALA A 22 16.04 -11.57 32.56
N MET A 23 16.26 -12.53 31.66
CA MET A 23 17.03 -12.32 30.43
C MET A 23 16.38 -11.28 29.54
N SER A 24 15.08 -11.40 29.26
CA SER A 24 14.35 -10.46 28.42
C SER A 24 14.42 -9.03 28.95
N LYS A 25 14.41 -8.84 30.27
CA LYS A 25 14.60 -7.54 30.90
C LYS A 25 15.98 -6.94 30.64
N VAL A 26 17.04 -7.75 30.69
CA VAL A 26 18.41 -7.31 30.39
C VAL A 26 18.57 -6.94 28.93
N ALA A 27 18.08 -7.76 28.00
CA ALA A 27 18.12 -7.42 26.58
C ALA A 27 17.28 -6.18 26.28
N ALA A 28 16.04 -6.08 26.79
CA ALA A 28 15.20 -4.91 26.61
C ALA A 28 15.88 -3.62 27.09
N LYS A 29 16.65 -3.68 28.19
CA LYS A 29 17.44 -2.53 28.66
C LYS A 29 18.56 -2.15 27.69
N LYS A 30 19.24 -3.13 27.07
CA LYS A 30 20.31 -2.87 26.10
C LYS A 30 19.79 -2.47 24.72
N THR A 31 18.59 -2.93 24.35
CA THR A 31 17.95 -2.60 23.07
C THR A 31 17.05 -1.37 23.17
N ALA A 32 16.87 -0.78 24.37
CA ALA A 32 16.00 0.39 24.58
C ALA A 32 16.40 1.61 23.73
N GLY A 33 17.70 1.84 23.51
CA GLY A 33 18.19 2.90 22.63
C GLY A 33 17.80 2.65 21.16
N VAL A 34 17.92 1.40 20.71
CA VAL A 34 17.57 0.95 19.35
C VAL A 34 16.05 0.92 19.13
N LEU A 35 15.28 0.64 20.18
CA LEU A 35 13.81 0.59 20.14
C LEU A 35 13.21 1.98 19.85
N GLY A 36 13.82 3.03 20.40
CA GLY A 36 13.43 4.41 20.10
C GLY A 36 13.62 4.77 18.63
N ASP A 37 14.69 4.27 18.01
CA ASP A 37 14.94 4.40 16.58
C ASP A 37 13.92 3.60 15.75
N ASP A 38 13.70 2.34 16.10
CA ASP A 38 12.76 1.45 15.41
C ASP A 38 11.32 2.02 15.38
N LEU A 39 10.88 2.59 16.50
CA LEU A 39 9.62 3.34 16.57
C LEU A 39 9.59 4.54 15.64
N ALA A 40 10.66 5.32 15.62
CA ALA A 40 10.73 6.55 14.86
C ALA A 40 10.74 6.30 13.36
N VAL A 41 11.58 5.38 12.90
CA VAL A 41 11.72 5.02 11.50
C VAL A 41 10.43 4.36 10.99
N ASN A 42 9.81 3.46 11.75
CA ASN A 42 8.55 2.84 11.33
C ASN A 42 7.39 3.84 11.29
N ALA A 43 7.26 4.73 12.28
CA ALA A 43 6.24 5.78 12.27
C ALA A 43 6.41 6.73 11.07
N GLU A 44 7.64 7.17 10.79
CA GLU A 44 7.98 8.00 9.64
C GLU A 44 7.66 7.29 8.32
N GLN A 45 7.96 6.00 8.20
CA GLN A 45 7.71 5.26 6.97
C GLN A 45 6.23 5.04 6.69
N VAL A 46 5.38 4.96 7.70
CA VAL A 46 3.92 4.88 7.50
C VAL A 46 3.27 6.25 7.29
N SER A 47 3.98 7.33 7.63
CA SER A 47 3.50 8.71 7.42
C SER A 47 3.37 9.07 5.93
N GLY A 48 2.38 9.90 5.60
CA GLY A 48 2.13 10.40 4.24
C GLY A 48 1.27 9.49 3.37
N VAL A 49 0.80 8.36 3.90
CA VAL A 49 -0.33 7.61 3.37
C VAL A 49 -1.62 8.36 3.76
N LYS A 50 -2.71 8.23 3.01
CA LYS A 50 -3.98 8.88 3.39
C LYS A 50 -4.38 8.39 4.80
N ALA A 51 -4.77 9.28 5.71
CA ALA A 51 -5.12 8.96 7.10
C ALA A 51 -6.04 7.74 7.27
N ASN A 52 -7.01 7.55 6.36
CA ASN A 52 -7.91 6.40 6.37
C ASN A 52 -7.27 5.05 5.98
N ARG A 53 -5.99 5.03 5.63
CA ARG A 53 -5.21 3.87 5.17
C ARG A 53 -3.89 3.68 5.94
N GLU A 54 -3.59 4.51 6.93
CA GLU A 54 -2.36 4.38 7.73
C GLU A 54 -2.40 3.11 8.60
N LEU A 55 -3.52 2.80 9.28
CA LEU A 55 -3.65 1.59 10.10
C LEU A 55 -3.51 0.27 9.30
N PRO A 56 -4.15 0.09 8.13
CA PRO A 56 -3.90 -1.06 7.25
C PRO A 56 -2.43 -1.21 6.82
N VAL A 57 -1.72 -0.09 6.60
CA VAL A 57 -0.29 -0.10 6.26
C VAL A 57 0.53 -0.56 7.47
N VAL A 58 0.28 -0.01 8.68
CA VAL A 58 0.93 -0.47 9.93
C VAL A 58 0.73 -1.97 10.10
N TRP A 59 -0.48 -2.47 9.88
CA TRP A 59 -0.78 -3.90 9.99
C TRP A 59 -0.03 -4.76 8.95
N ALA A 60 0.05 -4.30 7.70
CA ALA A 60 0.79 -4.99 6.65
C ALA A 60 2.29 -5.07 6.98
N VAL A 61 2.86 -3.98 7.50
CA VAL A 61 4.26 -3.93 7.94
C VAL A 61 4.47 -4.85 9.16
N ALA A 62 3.59 -4.79 10.17
CA ALA A 62 3.67 -5.66 11.34
C ALA A 62 3.64 -7.16 10.98
N LYS A 63 2.78 -7.55 10.03
CA LYS A 63 2.73 -8.93 9.51
C LYS A 63 4.03 -9.31 8.79
N GLY A 64 4.58 -8.41 7.97
CA GLY A 64 5.86 -8.62 7.30
C GLY A 64 7.02 -8.73 8.28
N SER A 65 7.04 -7.88 9.29
CA SER A 65 8.02 -7.88 10.38
C SER A 65 8.01 -9.18 11.20
N LEU A 66 6.82 -9.70 11.51
CA LEU A 66 6.70 -10.98 12.19
C LEU A 66 7.29 -12.13 11.35
N LEU A 67 7.06 -12.13 10.03
CA LEU A 67 7.65 -13.11 9.12
C LEU A 67 9.18 -12.97 9.05
N ASN A 68 9.71 -11.75 8.97
CA ASN A 68 11.14 -11.48 9.02
C ASN A 68 11.78 -12.03 10.30
N LYS A 69 11.18 -11.75 11.45
CA LYS A 69 11.67 -12.20 12.76
C LYS A 69 11.59 -13.72 12.94
N THR A 70 10.60 -14.37 12.32
CA THR A 70 10.52 -15.85 12.28
C THR A 70 11.71 -16.47 11.54
N ILE A 71 12.34 -15.75 10.60
CA ILE A 71 13.54 -16.18 9.88
C ILE A 71 14.81 -15.76 10.62
N LEU A 72 14.86 -14.52 11.13
CA LEU A 72 16.03 -13.94 11.78
C LEU A 72 16.38 -14.64 13.10
N VAL A 73 15.40 -15.01 13.93
CA VAL A 73 15.66 -15.64 15.23
C VAL A 73 16.37 -16.99 15.07
N PRO A 74 15.88 -17.95 14.24
CA PRO A 74 16.63 -19.18 13.97
C PRO A 74 17.99 -18.93 13.32
N ALA A 75 18.10 -17.98 12.39
CA ALA A 75 19.37 -17.66 11.74
C ALA A 75 20.41 -17.13 12.75
N ALA A 76 20.00 -16.25 13.67
CA ALA A 76 20.85 -15.72 14.72
C ALA A 76 21.30 -16.82 15.70
N LEU A 77 20.42 -17.73 16.08
CA LEU A 77 20.75 -18.89 16.91
C LEU A 77 21.74 -19.84 16.20
N LEU A 78 21.59 -20.07 14.89
CA LEU A 78 22.55 -20.85 14.11
C LEU A 78 23.92 -20.16 14.04
N ILE A 79 23.95 -18.85 13.83
CA ILE A 79 25.20 -18.07 13.89
C ILE A 79 25.83 -18.19 15.28
N SER A 80 25.04 -18.06 16.35
CA SER A 80 25.51 -18.24 17.73
C SER A 80 26.16 -19.61 17.94
N ALA A 81 25.54 -20.67 17.44
CA ALA A 81 25.96 -22.04 17.67
C ALA A 81 27.19 -22.45 16.86
N PHE A 82 27.26 -22.03 15.59
CA PHE A 82 28.27 -22.53 14.64
C PHE A 82 29.31 -21.50 14.24
N LEU A 83 28.97 -20.21 14.28
CA LEU A 83 29.82 -19.10 13.86
C LEU A 83 29.81 -17.93 14.86
N PRO A 84 30.08 -18.13 16.18
CA PRO A 84 29.99 -17.06 17.17
C PRO A 84 30.88 -15.85 16.85
N TRP A 85 32.02 -16.09 16.19
CA TRP A 85 32.93 -15.04 15.75
C TRP A 85 32.30 -14.04 14.76
N LEU A 86 31.22 -14.42 14.07
CA LEU A 86 30.52 -13.59 13.09
C LEU A 86 29.61 -12.54 13.73
N ILE A 87 29.27 -12.70 15.01
CA ILE A 87 28.41 -11.77 15.76
C ILE A 87 29.02 -10.36 15.79
N VAL A 88 30.31 -10.24 16.12
CA VAL A 88 31.00 -8.95 16.22
C VAL A 88 31.11 -8.25 14.86
N PRO A 89 31.56 -8.89 13.76
CA PRO A 89 31.51 -8.31 12.41
C PRO A 89 30.11 -7.87 11.98
N LEU A 90 29.08 -8.66 12.28
CA LEU A 90 27.69 -8.29 11.94
C LEU A 90 27.21 -7.07 12.72
N LEU A 91 27.57 -6.95 14.00
CA LEU A 91 27.29 -5.75 14.81
C LEU A 91 27.99 -4.51 14.27
N VAL A 92 29.27 -4.62 13.89
CA VAL A 92 30.03 -3.50 13.30
C VAL A 92 29.42 -3.09 11.95
N LEU A 93 29.07 -4.05 11.09
CA LEU A 93 28.43 -3.76 9.81
C LEU A 93 27.03 -3.14 9.98
N GLY A 94 26.24 -3.63 10.94
CA GLY A 94 24.96 -3.03 11.31
C GLY A 94 25.12 -1.59 11.79
N GLY A 95 26.06 -1.34 12.71
CA GLY A 95 26.37 -0.01 13.19
C GLY A 95 26.83 0.95 12.09
N LEU A 96 27.69 0.49 11.16
CA LEU A 96 28.09 1.28 9.99
C LEU A 96 26.90 1.61 9.07
N PHE A 97 26.00 0.66 8.85
CA PHE A 97 24.81 0.86 8.03
C PHE A 97 23.86 1.91 8.63
N LEU A 98 23.59 1.84 9.94
CA LEU A 98 22.74 2.83 10.63
C LEU A 98 23.35 4.23 10.56
N CYS A 99 24.65 4.35 10.82
CA CYS A 99 25.38 5.61 10.71
C CYS A 99 25.30 6.16 9.28
N PHE A 100 25.41 5.30 8.26
CA PHE A 100 25.27 5.68 6.86
C PHE A 100 23.86 6.19 6.54
N GLU A 101 22.81 5.47 6.94
CA GLU A 101 21.42 5.88 6.68
C GLU A 101 21.08 7.20 7.40
N GLY A 102 21.59 7.39 8.62
CA GLY A 102 21.49 8.67 9.32
C GLY A 102 22.19 9.81 8.56
N ALA A 103 23.39 9.56 8.01
CA ALA A 103 24.13 10.56 7.24
C ALA A 103 23.41 10.94 5.93
N GLU A 104 22.85 9.96 5.21
CA GLU A 104 22.01 10.22 4.02
C GLU A 104 20.81 11.11 4.35
N LYS A 105 20.08 10.82 5.45
CA LYS A 105 18.95 11.66 5.89
C LYS A 105 19.37 13.11 6.20
N ILE A 106 20.55 13.31 6.79
CA ILE A 106 21.12 14.65 6.98
C ILE A 106 21.37 15.32 5.62
N ILE A 107 22.06 14.63 4.71
CA ILE A 107 22.41 15.16 3.38
C ILE A 107 21.15 15.55 2.60
N GLU A 108 20.12 14.70 2.58
CA GLU A 108 18.83 14.97 1.93
C GLU A 108 18.14 16.21 2.53
N THR A 109 18.16 16.35 3.86
CA THR A 109 17.56 17.51 4.55
C THR A 109 18.29 18.82 4.24
N PHE A 110 19.62 18.77 4.03
CA PHE A 110 20.40 19.93 3.61
C PHE A 110 20.20 20.26 2.12
N GLN A 111 20.00 19.26 1.26
CA GLN A 111 19.68 19.46 -0.16
C GLN A 111 18.24 19.97 -0.38
N SER A 112 17.27 19.54 0.43
CA SER A 112 15.87 19.98 0.29
C SER A 112 15.66 21.44 0.71
N LYS A 113 16.54 22.00 1.53
CA LYS A 113 16.50 23.41 1.96
C LYS A 113 16.99 24.41 0.90
N SER A 114 17.59 23.97 -0.21
CA SER A 114 18.04 24.88 -1.29
C SER A 114 16.98 25.17 -2.37
N ASP A 115 15.87 24.40 -2.43
CA ASP A 115 14.92 24.42 -3.55
C ASP A 115 13.48 24.84 -3.18
N GLU A 116 13.28 25.55 -2.06
CA GLU A 116 12.00 25.53 -1.34
C GLU A 116 10.91 26.55 -1.74
N LYS A 117 10.88 27.08 -2.97
CA LYS A 117 9.72 27.91 -3.41
C LYS A 117 9.07 27.52 -4.74
N GLU A 118 9.80 26.90 -5.67
CA GLU A 118 9.25 26.50 -6.97
C GLU A 118 8.65 25.07 -6.94
N GLN A 119 9.32 24.15 -6.24
CA GLN A 119 8.98 22.71 -6.28
C GLN A 119 7.76 22.34 -5.43
N HIS A 120 7.49 23.06 -4.33
CA HIS A 120 6.34 22.77 -3.47
C HIS A 120 4.99 23.07 -4.16
N HIS A 121 4.96 24.03 -5.09
CA HIS A 121 3.77 24.33 -5.89
C HIS A 121 3.56 23.29 -7.01
N GLN A 122 4.64 22.85 -7.68
CA GLN A 122 4.56 21.81 -8.71
C GLN A 122 4.28 20.40 -8.14
N ALA A 123 4.82 20.07 -6.97
CA ALA A 123 4.57 18.79 -6.29
C ALA A 123 3.12 18.65 -5.78
N LEU A 124 2.48 19.77 -5.40
CA LEU A 124 1.05 19.79 -5.07
C LEU A 124 0.18 19.53 -6.31
N LEU A 125 0.54 20.09 -7.47
CA LEU A 125 -0.15 19.88 -8.74
C LEU A 125 0.03 18.44 -9.28
N GLN A 126 1.18 17.80 -9.05
CA GLN A 126 1.40 16.38 -9.37
C GLN A 126 0.67 15.43 -8.42
N LYS A 127 0.59 15.72 -7.11
CA LYS A 127 -0.15 14.89 -6.14
C LYS A 127 -1.67 14.84 -6.40
N VAL A 128 -2.23 15.84 -7.10
CA VAL A 128 -3.63 15.86 -7.53
C VAL A 128 -3.87 14.97 -8.77
N LYS A 129 -2.84 14.64 -9.55
CA LYS A 129 -2.92 13.86 -10.81
C LYS A 129 -2.56 12.37 -10.69
N GLN A 130 -2.08 11.90 -9.54
CA GLN A 130 -1.57 10.51 -9.41
C GLN A 130 -2.66 9.47 -9.63
N SER A 131 -2.51 8.56 -10.59
CA SER A 131 -3.48 7.48 -10.93
C SER A 131 -3.75 6.54 -9.72
N PRO A 132 -4.86 5.77 -9.68
CA PRO A 132 -5.12 4.84 -8.55
C PRO A 132 -4.04 3.78 -8.39
N GLU A 133 -3.42 3.39 -9.51
CA GLU A 133 -2.35 2.40 -9.58
C GLU A 133 -1.03 2.98 -9.05
N GLU A 134 -0.73 4.25 -9.32
CA GLU A 134 0.43 4.94 -8.74
C GLU A 134 0.31 5.10 -7.22
N LEU A 135 -0.90 5.34 -6.71
CA LEU A 135 -1.18 5.40 -5.27
C LEU A 135 -1.03 4.04 -4.58
N LEU A 136 -1.53 2.96 -5.18
CA LEU A 136 -1.38 1.60 -4.64
C LEU A 136 0.07 1.12 -4.76
N ASN A 137 0.76 1.39 -5.87
CA ASN A 137 2.18 1.10 -6.00
C ASN A 137 3.01 1.92 -5.01
N PHE A 138 2.63 3.18 -4.74
CA PHE A 138 3.24 3.99 -3.71
C PHE A 138 3.04 3.39 -2.30
N GLU A 139 1.80 3.01 -1.95
CA GLU A 139 1.50 2.32 -0.69
C GLU A 139 2.27 0.98 -0.56
N GLN A 140 2.30 0.16 -1.62
CA GLN A 140 3.06 -1.10 -1.63
C GLN A 140 4.57 -0.89 -1.55
N ASN A 141 5.11 0.13 -2.22
CA ASN A 141 6.53 0.46 -2.14
C ASN A 141 6.88 0.97 -0.74
N LYS A 142 6.01 1.76 -0.12
CA LYS A 142 6.11 2.16 1.28
C LYS A 142 6.09 0.95 2.22
N ILE A 143 5.15 0.01 2.05
CA ILE A 143 5.10 -1.23 2.84
C ILE A 143 6.37 -2.07 2.64
N LYS A 144 6.79 -2.30 1.39
CA LYS A 144 8.01 -3.07 1.07
C LYS A 144 9.27 -2.41 1.62
N GLY A 145 9.37 -1.08 1.50
CA GLY A 145 10.45 -0.30 2.08
C GLY A 145 10.48 -0.44 3.60
N ALA A 146 9.31 -0.37 4.24
CA ALA A 146 9.21 -0.51 5.69
C ALA A 146 9.56 -1.90 6.19
N ILE A 147 9.11 -2.95 5.51
CA ILE A 147 9.48 -4.33 5.85
C ILE A 147 10.99 -4.56 5.70
N ARG A 148 11.65 -3.94 4.71
CA ARG A 148 13.12 -4.05 4.56
C ARG A 148 13.87 -3.34 5.66
N THR A 149 13.39 -2.17 6.06
CA THR A 149 14.02 -1.37 7.11
C THR A 149 13.86 -2.07 8.46
N ASP A 150 12.66 -2.55 8.76
CA ASP A 150 12.39 -3.39 9.93
C ASP A 150 13.24 -4.67 9.93
N PHE A 151 13.51 -5.31 8.78
CA PHE A 151 14.39 -6.47 8.74
C PHE A 151 15.80 -6.15 9.27
N VAL A 152 16.37 -5.02 8.85
CA VAL A 152 17.71 -4.59 9.27
C VAL A 152 17.71 -4.23 10.75
N LEU A 153 16.76 -3.39 11.18
CA LEU A 153 16.61 -2.99 12.59
C LEU A 153 16.33 -4.20 13.51
N SER A 154 15.51 -5.14 13.05
CA SER A 154 15.23 -6.37 13.78
C SER A 154 16.46 -7.27 13.91
N ALA A 155 17.28 -7.37 12.85
CA ALA A 155 18.50 -8.16 12.88
C ALA A 155 19.46 -7.62 13.94
N GLU A 156 19.62 -6.30 14.04
CA GLU A 156 20.44 -5.64 15.04
C GLU A 156 19.94 -5.94 16.47
N ILE A 157 18.66 -5.71 16.75
CA ILE A 157 18.05 -5.96 18.07
C ILE A 157 18.22 -7.42 18.48
N ILE A 158 18.00 -8.35 17.55
CA ILE A 158 18.16 -9.79 17.78
C ILE A 158 19.62 -10.13 18.08
N ILE A 159 20.59 -9.55 17.37
CA ILE A 159 22.02 -9.80 17.59
C ILE A 159 22.48 -9.20 18.93
N ILE A 160 22.03 -7.99 19.30
CA ILE A 160 22.32 -7.37 20.61
C ILE A 160 21.73 -8.21 21.75
N ALA A 161 20.49 -8.69 21.58
CA ALA A 161 19.85 -9.58 22.55
C ALA A 161 20.63 -10.90 22.67
N LEU A 162 20.97 -11.52 21.54
CA LEU A 162 21.74 -12.76 21.49
C LEU A 162 23.11 -12.62 22.18
N GLY A 163 23.84 -11.53 21.91
CA GLY A 163 25.13 -11.24 22.55
C GLY A 163 25.03 -11.05 24.06
N SER A 164 23.86 -10.67 24.57
CA SER A 164 23.61 -10.55 26.02
C SER A 164 23.39 -11.89 26.72
N PHE A 165 23.15 -12.96 25.95
CA PHE A 165 22.80 -14.28 26.47
C PHE A 165 23.74 -15.38 26.00
N ALA A 166 24.94 -15.04 25.48
CA ALA A 166 25.88 -16.00 24.91
C ALA A 166 26.26 -17.17 25.86
N GLY A 167 26.09 -17.02 27.18
CA GLY A 167 26.33 -18.06 28.18
C GLY A 167 25.08 -18.82 28.68
N ALA A 168 23.88 -18.52 28.17
CA ALA A 168 22.63 -19.18 28.57
C ALA A 168 22.42 -20.52 27.84
N THR A 169 21.55 -21.37 28.39
CA THR A 169 21.16 -22.62 27.72
C THR A 169 20.42 -22.33 26.41
N MET A 170 20.53 -23.24 25.43
CA MET A 170 19.89 -23.06 24.12
C MET A 170 18.36 -22.84 24.23
N VAL A 171 17.71 -23.55 25.15
CA VAL A 171 16.26 -23.41 25.41
C VAL A 171 15.93 -22.00 25.91
N ASN A 172 16.73 -21.48 26.84
CA ASN A 172 16.57 -20.14 27.39
C ASN A 172 16.85 -19.06 26.33
N GLN A 173 17.85 -19.25 25.46
CA GLN A 173 18.13 -18.35 24.34
C GLN A 173 16.98 -18.32 23.33
N ILE A 174 16.45 -19.49 22.94
CA ILE A 174 15.31 -19.60 22.01
C ILE A 174 14.08 -18.90 22.58
N ALA A 175 13.75 -19.19 23.83
CA ALA A 175 12.56 -18.64 24.48
C ALA A 175 12.68 -17.12 24.67
N ALA A 176 13.83 -16.63 25.14
CA ALA A 176 14.07 -15.20 25.33
C ALA A 176 14.07 -14.42 24.00
N LEU A 177 14.76 -14.92 22.96
CA LEU A 177 14.79 -14.24 21.66
C LEU A 177 13.43 -14.24 20.97
N SER A 178 12.69 -15.34 21.06
CA SER A 178 11.32 -15.42 20.50
C SER A 178 10.38 -14.47 21.23
N PHE A 179 10.48 -14.41 22.57
CA PHE A 179 9.68 -13.49 23.38
C PHE A 179 9.99 -12.03 23.05
N ILE A 180 11.26 -11.64 22.99
CA ILE A 180 11.66 -10.27 22.64
C ILE A 180 11.19 -9.93 21.23
N ALA A 181 11.44 -10.79 20.24
CA ALA A 181 11.04 -10.56 18.87
C ALA A 181 9.52 -10.32 18.74
N PHE A 182 8.72 -11.13 19.44
CA PHE A 182 7.26 -10.97 19.48
C PHE A 182 6.85 -9.69 20.23
N ALA A 183 7.36 -9.49 21.44
CA ALA A 183 7.03 -8.33 22.29
C ALA A 183 7.38 -7.01 21.60
N MET A 184 8.52 -6.95 20.91
CA MET A 184 8.96 -5.80 20.12
C MET A 184 8.00 -5.53 18.96
N THR A 185 7.61 -6.56 18.21
CA THR A 185 6.66 -6.40 17.10
C THR A 185 5.32 -5.84 17.60
N VAL A 186 4.77 -6.42 18.68
CA VAL A 186 3.50 -5.94 19.24
C VAL A 186 3.64 -4.55 19.83
N GLY A 187 4.72 -4.28 20.57
CA GLY A 187 4.96 -3.01 21.26
C GLY A 187 5.20 -1.85 20.30
N VAL A 188 6.12 -2.04 19.35
CA VAL A 188 6.51 -1.00 18.37
C VAL A 188 5.33 -0.67 17.47
N TYR A 189 4.76 -1.67 16.78
CA TYR A 189 3.64 -1.40 15.86
C TYR A 189 2.34 -1.04 16.58
N GLY A 190 2.13 -1.51 17.81
CA GLY A 190 1.03 -1.07 18.65
C GLY A 190 1.14 0.41 19.00
N LEU A 191 2.33 0.87 19.40
CA LEU A 191 2.56 2.28 19.69
C LEU A 191 2.46 3.15 18.43
N VAL A 192 3.00 2.70 17.30
CA VAL A 192 2.85 3.39 15.99
C VAL A 192 1.38 3.50 15.60
N ALA A 193 0.58 2.43 15.76
CA ALA A 193 -0.84 2.46 15.48
C ALA A 193 -1.61 3.44 16.39
N VAL A 194 -1.22 3.55 17.67
CA VAL A 194 -1.78 4.54 18.59
C VAL A 194 -1.44 5.95 18.13
N ILE A 195 -0.16 6.21 17.83
CA ILE A 195 0.33 7.52 17.36
C ILE A 195 -0.45 7.99 16.12
N VAL A 196 -0.57 7.12 15.12
CA VAL A 196 -1.33 7.35 13.88
C VAL A 196 -2.80 7.67 14.17
N ARG A 197 -3.40 6.95 15.14
CA ARG A 197 -4.81 7.09 15.46
C ARG A 197 -5.14 8.35 16.28
N LEU A 198 -4.14 9.05 16.83
CA LEU A 198 -4.35 10.32 17.53
C LEU A 198 -5.04 11.35 16.63
N ASP A 199 -4.70 11.38 15.33
CA ASP A 199 -5.32 12.30 14.37
C ASP A 199 -6.80 12.00 14.10
N ASP A 200 -7.15 10.72 13.93
CA ASP A 200 -8.52 10.28 13.70
C ASP A 200 -9.43 10.56 14.90
N VAL A 201 -8.90 10.41 16.12
CA VAL A 201 -9.62 10.73 17.37
C VAL A 201 -9.88 12.24 17.46
N GLY A 202 -8.91 13.07 17.09
CA GLY A 202 -9.06 14.53 17.07
C GLY A 202 -10.16 14.99 16.11
N LEU A 203 -10.26 14.36 14.92
CA LEU A 203 -11.32 14.62 13.95
C LEU A 203 -12.68 14.09 14.42
N TYR A 204 -12.73 12.90 15.01
CA TYR A 204 -13.96 12.32 15.55
C TYR A 204 -14.56 13.20 16.65
N TRP A 205 -13.75 13.70 17.59
CA TRP A 205 -14.23 14.59 18.64
C TRP A 205 -14.77 15.93 18.12
N LYS A 206 -14.28 16.39 16.97
CA LYS A 206 -14.77 17.60 16.30
C LYS A 206 -16.11 17.39 15.57
N GLN A 207 -16.48 16.15 15.28
CA GLN A 207 -17.69 15.78 14.53
C GLN A 207 -18.88 15.40 15.42
N LEU A 208 -18.71 15.29 16.74
CA LEU A 208 -19.81 15.02 17.67
C LEU A 208 -20.80 16.21 17.72
N GLU A 209 -22.09 15.94 17.52
CA GLU A 209 -23.17 16.94 17.36
C GLU A 209 -23.64 17.62 18.67
N ASP A 210 -23.01 17.34 19.80
CA ASP A 210 -23.59 17.69 21.10
C ASP A 210 -23.52 19.21 21.42
N LYS A 211 -24.60 19.75 22.00
CA LYS A 211 -24.83 21.22 22.15
C LYS A 211 -24.30 21.82 23.47
N GLY A 212 -23.56 21.06 24.28
CA GLY A 212 -23.16 21.46 25.65
C GLY A 212 -21.74 22.03 25.83
N ILE A 213 -21.41 22.39 27.08
CA ILE A 213 -20.07 22.80 27.55
C ILE A 213 -18.98 21.76 27.19
N GLY A 214 -19.37 20.48 27.12
CA GLY A 214 -18.53 19.39 26.64
C GLY A 214 -17.95 19.63 25.23
N ARG A 215 -18.67 20.29 24.32
CA ARG A 215 -18.18 20.61 22.97
C ARG A 215 -17.00 21.59 22.98
N LYS A 216 -16.99 22.57 23.88
CA LYS A 216 -15.86 23.53 23.96
C LYS A 216 -14.58 22.83 24.43
N ILE A 217 -14.70 21.94 25.41
CA ILE A 217 -13.58 21.15 25.93
C ILE A 217 -13.11 20.15 24.86
N LEU A 218 -14.02 19.37 24.29
CA LEU A 218 -13.71 18.39 23.24
C LEU A 218 -13.14 19.03 21.97
N ASN A 219 -13.61 20.21 21.57
CA ASN A 219 -13.02 20.96 20.45
C ASN A 219 -11.62 21.50 20.77
N LEU A 220 -11.36 21.92 22.01
CA LEU A 220 -10.04 22.38 22.44
C LEU A 220 -9.04 21.21 22.42
N PHE A 221 -9.43 20.06 22.98
CA PHE A 221 -8.62 18.84 22.96
C PHE A 221 -8.46 18.28 21.55
N GLY A 222 -9.51 18.23 20.73
CA GLY A 222 -9.47 17.77 19.35
C GLY A 222 -8.60 18.67 18.46
N SER A 223 -8.69 19.99 18.61
CA SER A 223 -7.83 20.94 17.89
C SER A 223 -6.39 20.89 18.39
N GLY A 224 -6.19 20.69 19.69
CA GLY A 224 -4.88 20.45 20.29
C GLY A 224 -4.23 19.21 19.70
N LEU A 225 -4.96 18.09 19.65
CA LEU A 225 -4.50 16.80 19.12
C LEU A 225 -4.13 16.88 17.63
N LEU A 226 -4.99 17.52 16.83
CA LEU A 226 -4.75 17.74 15.39
C LEU A 226 -3.55 18.64 15.09
N SER A 227 -3.22 19.56 16.01
CA SER A 227 -2.01 20.39 15.91
C SER A 227 -0.75 19.69 16.44
N PHE A 228 -0.94 18.72 17.33
CA PHE A 228 0.13 18.00 18.03
C PHE A 228 0.67 16.85 17.20
N ALA A 229 -0.20 16.07 16.55
CA ALA A 229 0.22 14.91 15.77
C ALA A 229 1.26 15.23 14.67
N PRO A 230 1.12 16.29 13.84
CA PRO A 230 2.17 16.64 12.88
C PRO A 230 3.51 17.02 13.53
N LYS A 231 3.46 17.68 14.70
CA LYS A 231 4.65 18.06 15.46
C LYS A 231 5.31 16.83 16.07
N LEU A 232 4.52 15.91 16.62
CA LEU A 232 5.00 14.65 17.15
C LEU A 232 5.71 13.84 16.07
N MET A 233 5.13 13.72 14.87
CA MET A 233 5.75 13.00 13.75
C MET A 233 7.08 13.63 13.32
N LYS A 234 7.15 14.97 13.25
CA LYS A 234 8.40 15.68 12.94
C LYS A 234 9.46 15.51 14.04
N SER A 235 9.06 15.61 15.30
CA SER A 235 9.96 15.39 16.44
C SER A 235 10.49 13.96 16.46
N LEU A 236 9.65 12.99 16.14
CA LEU A 236 10.02 11.59 16.13
C LEU A 236 11.05 11.28 15.05
N SER A 237 10.95 11.88 13.86
CA SER A 237 11.97 11.79 12.81
C SER A 237 13.35 12.31 13.27
N VAL A 238 13.38 13.45 13.98
CA VAL A 238 14.64 13.99 14.54
C VAL A 238 15.21 13.10 15.63
N ILE A 239 14.35 12.56 16.50
CA ILE A 239 14.77 11.65 17.58
C ILE A 239 15.33 10.35 16.98
N GLY A 240 14.69 9.78 15.97
CA GLY A 240 15.18 8.61 15.25
C GLY A 240 16.55 8.87 14.63
N LEU A 241 16.70 9.99 13.90
CA LEU A 241 17.97 10.38 13.31
C LEU A 241 19.12 10.47 14.35
N VAL A 242 18.86 11.08 15.51
CA VAL A 242 19.85 11.14 16.59
C VAL A 242 20.14 9.74 17.14
N ALA A 243 19.11 8.93 17.35
CA ALA A 243 19.24 7.56 17.86
C ALA A 243 20.10 6.68 16.95
N MET A 244 19.95 6.76 15.62
CA MET A 244 20.77 6.02 14.65
C MET A 244 22.27 6.25 14.86
N PHE A 245 22.69 7.49 15.12
CA PHE A 245 24.10 7.81 15.38
C PHE A 245 24.57 7.38 16.76
N LEU A 246 23.75 7.57 17.79
CA LEU A 246 24.09 7.16 19.15
C LEU A 246 24.26 5.63 19.24
N VAL A 247 23.32 4.90 18.67
CA VAL A 247 23.29 3.43 18.66
C VAL A 247 24.36 2.87 17.74
N GLY A 248 24.41 3.34 16.48
CA GLY A 248 25.41 2.93 15.50
C GLY A 248 26.83 3.20 15.99
N GLY A 249 27.08 4.40 16.50
CA GLY A 249 28.36 4.79 17.07
C GLY A 249 28.76 3.97 18.30
N GLY A 250 27.82 3.68 19.20
CA GLY A 250 28.05 2.81 20.36
C GLY A 250 28.46 1.38 19.96
N MET A 251 27.86 0.83 18.90
CA MET A 251 28.29 -0.45 18.35
C MET A 251 29.72 -0.41 17.81
N LEU A 252 30.14 0.69 17.19
CA LEU A 252 31.51 0.84 16.71
C LEU A 252 32.49 0.99 17.87
N THR A 253 32.17 1.82 18.87
CA THR A 253 33.07 2.11 20.00
C THR A 253 33.30 0.90 20.88
N HIS A 254 32.30 0.03 21.06
CA HIS A 254 32.45 -1.20 21.84
C HIS A 254 33.14 -2.35 21.10
N ASN A 255 33.08 -2.40 19.76
CA ASN A 255 33.57 -3.55 18.98
C ASN A 255 34.85 -3.26 18.20
N ILE A 256 35.26 -1.99 18.06
CA ILE A 256 36.50 -1.59 17.39
C ILE A 256 37.49 -1.10 18.44
N GLY A 257 38.50 -1.92 18.75
CA GLY A 257 39.45 -1.66 19.83
C GLY A 257 40.18 -0.31 19.75
N PHE A 258 40.44 0.19 18.53
CA PHE A 258 41.03 1.52 18.35
C PHE A 258 40.11 2.66 18.81
N VAL A 259 38.82 2.60 18.45
CA VAL A 259 37.83 3.62 18.83
C VAL A 259 37.58 3.54 20.34
N HIS A 260 37.50 2.33 20.89
CA HIS A 260 37.37 2.10 22.32
C HIS A 260 38.47 2.79 23.12
N HIS A 261 39.73 2.62 22.71
CA HIS A 261 40.87 3.17 23.43
C HIS A 261 40.89 4.71 23.43
N ILE A 262 40.52 5.33 22.31
CA ILE A 262 40.38 6.79 22.23
C ILE A 262 39.27 7.27 23.18
N SER A 263 38.13 6.59 23.21
CA SER A 263 37.03 6.91 24.11
C SER A 263 37.43 6.79 25.58
N GLU A 264 38.16 5.74 25.96
CA GLU A 264 38.65 5.57 27.33
C GLU A 264 39.58 6.70 27.76
N VAL A 265 40.49 7.14 26.89
CA VAL A 265 41.39 8.26 27.21
C VAL A 265 40.60 9.54 27.48
N VAL A 266 39.62 9.85 26.63
CA VAL A 266 38.78 11.05 26.80
C VAL A 266 37.90 10.96 28.05
N LEU A 267 37.27 9.81 28.30
CA LEU A 267 36.39 9.62 29.46
C LEU A 267 37.17 9.59 30.77
N ASN A 268 38.35 8.98 30.80
CA ASN A 268 39.23 8.99 31.96
C ASN A 268 39.68 10.42 32.27
N PHE A 269 40.12 11.19 31.27
CA PHE A 269 40.46 12.61 31.48
C PHE A 269 39.31 13.42 32.11
N LEU A 270 38.07 13.22 31.62
CA LEU A 270 36.89 13.88 32.18
C LEU A 270 36.57 13.45 33.63
N ALA A 271 36.78 12.16 33.94
CA ALA A 271 36.47 11.59 35.23
C ALA A 271 37.54 11.87 36.30
N THR A 272 38.83 11.72 35.94
CA THR A 272 39.95 11.79 36.89
C THR A 272 40.60 13.17 36.93
N ASP A 273 40.96 13.73 35.78
CA ASP A 273 41.70 15.01 35.74
C ASP A 273 40.77 16.20 35.95
N LEU A 274 39.55 16.13 35.41
CA LEU A 274 38.54 17.18 35.53
C LEU A 274 37.53 16.94 36.67
N SER A 275 37.60 15.78 37.33
CA SER A 275 36.79 15.41 38.50
C SER A 275 35.28 15.61 38.31
N LEU A 276 34.78 15.38 37.08
CA LEU A 276 33.36 15.61 36.78
C LEU A 276 32.46 14.54 37.43
N PRO A 277 31.22 14.90 37.81
CA PRO A 277 30.23 13.94 38.29
C PRO A 277 29.97 12.81 37.29
N SER A 278 29.73 11.59 37.80
CA SER A 278 29.48 10.39 36.99
C SER A 278 28.35 10.53 35.96
N ILE A 279 27.33 11.33 36.28
CA ILE A 279 26.24 11.67 35.35
C ILE A 279 26.78 12.40 34.12
N ILE A 280 27.69 13.37 34.31
CA ILE A 280 28.26 14.13 33.20
C ILE A 280 29.15 13.24 32.34
N VAL A 281 29.95 12.36 32.95
CA VAL A 281 30.78 11.38 32.24
C VAL A 281 29.92 10.41 31.42
N THR A 282 28.78 9.97 31.95
CA THR A 282 27.85 9.10 31.23
C THR A 282 27.23 9.80 30.02
N ILE A 283 26.81 11.05 30.19
CA ILE A 283 26.30 11.87 29.08
C ILE A 283 27.40 12.09 28.03
N ALA A 284 28.64 12.38 28.45
CA ALA A 284 29.77 12.54 27.55
C ALA A 284 30.07 11.27 26.75
N SER A 285 29.95 10.08 27.36
CA SER A 285 30.10 8.80 26.66
C SER A 285 29.07 8.65 25.54
N VAL A 286 27.79 8.90 25.84
CA VAL A 286 26.72 8.81 24.84
C VAL A 286 26.92 9.82 23.71
N LEU A 287 27.35 11.05 24.02
CA LEU A 287 27.65 12.06 23.01
C LEU A 287 28.86 11.70 22.15
N LEU A 288 29.89 11.09 22.74
CA LEU A 288 31.05 10.59 22.01
C LEU A 288 30.64 9.48 21.04
N ASP A 289 29.83 8.51 21.49
CA ASP A 289 29.27 7.47 20.62
C ASP A 289 28.55 8.10 19.42
N GLY A 290 27.66 9.06 19.66
CA GLY A 290 26.99 9.81 18.59
C GLY A 290 27.95 10.51 17.62
N LEU A 291 29.02 11.12 18.12
CA LEU A 291 30.02 11.78 17.29
C LEU A 291 30.76 10.78 16.39
N TYR A 292 31.19 9.64 16.93
CA TYR A 292 31.79 8.57 16.12
C TYR A 292 30.80 8.05 15.08
N GLY A 293 29.53 7.92 15.44
CA GLY A 293 28.47 7.53 14.52
C GLY A 293 28.34 8.51 13.35
N ILE A 294 28.29 9.82 13.61
CA ILE A 294 28.21 10.86 12.57
C ILE A 294 29.44 10.78 11.64
N VAL A 295 30.64 10.71 12.22
CA VAL A 295 31.89 10.64 11.45
C VAL A 295 31.93 9.39 10.58
N ALA A 296 31.63 8.22 11.15
CA ALA A 296 31.58 6.96 10.42
C ALA A 296 30.54 7.00 9.29
N GLY A 297 29.35 7.54 9.57
CA GLY A 297 28.27 7.69 8.60
C GLY A 297 28.66 8.55 7.42
N LEU A 298 29.25 9.73 7.66
CA LEU A 298 29.73 10.64 6.62
C LEU A 298 30.87 10.03 5.79
N ILE A 299 31.78 9.29 6.42
CA ILE A 299 32.86 8.59 5.71
C ILE A 299 32.26 7.52 4.76
N VAL A 300 31.36 6.68 5.26
CA VAL A 300 30.72 5.62 4.47
C VAL A 300 29.90 6.24 3.32
N ALA A 301 29.11 7.28 3.60
CA ALA A 301 28.35 8.01 2.58
C ALA A 301 29.27 8.61 1.50
N GLY A 302 30.35 9.28 1.92
CA GLY A 302 31.36 9.81 1.00
C GLY A 302 31.98 8.74 0.11
N ILE A 303 32.38 7.59 0.69
CA ILE A 303 32.93 6.45 -0.07
C ILE A 303 31.91 5.94 -1.10
N ILE A 304 30.65 5.75 -0.71
CA ILE A 304 29.60 5.24 -1.61
C ILE A 304 29.31 6.22 -2.76
N HIS A 305 29.27 7.54 -2.48
CA HIS A 305 29.06 8.57 -3.50
C HIS A 305 30.27 8.76 -4.44
N ILE A 306 31.49 8.49 -3.96
CA ILE A 306 32.73 8.60 -4.76
C ILE A 306 32.98 7.34 -5.60
N LEU A 307 32.63 6.15 -5.11
CA LEU A 307 32.83 4.89 -5.84
C LEU A 307 31.84 4.76 -7.02
N PRO A 308 32.26 4.21 -8.18
CA PRO A 308 31.46 4.13 -9.41
C PRO A 308 30.21 3.23 -9.30
N PHE A 309 30.01 2.53 -8.18
CA PHE A 309 28.79 1.78 -7.90
C PHE A 309 27.58 2.70 -7.64
N GLY A 310 27.77 3.92 -7.12
CA GLY A 310 26.70 4.90 -6.88
C GLY A 310 26.19 5.62 -8.13
N LYS A 311 27.00 5.71 -9.20
CA LYS A 311 26.58 6.32 -10.47
C LYS A 311 25.48 5.54 -11.18
N ASN A 312 25.42 4.22 -11.02
CA ASN A 312 24.42 3.38 -11.67
C ASN A 312 23.02 3.46 -11.02
N SER A 313 22.90 3.82 -9.74
CA SER A 313 21.60 4.06 -9.10
C SER A 313 21.05 5.45 -9.46
N MET A 314 21.92 6.46 -9.52
CA MET A 314 21.63 7.82 -10.00
C MET A 314 21.23 7.84 -11.49
N LEU A 315 21.91 7.05 -12.34
CA LEU A 315 21.55 6.94 -13.76
C LEU A 315 20.22 6.20 -13.97
N LYS A 316 19.81 5.28 -13.09
CA LYS A 316 18.46 4.68 -13.14
C LYS A 316 17.36 5.64 -12.69
N SER A 317 17.63 6.46 -11.67
CA SER A 317 16.71 7.51 -11.17
C SER A 317 16.55 8.66 -12.18
N LYS A 318 17.64 9.09 -12.85
CA LYS A 318 17.59 10.10 -13.93
C LYS A 318 17.09 9.54 -15.26
N ALA A 319 17.43 8.32 -15.66
CA ALA A 319 16.90 7.73 -16.90
C ALA A 319 15.37 7.57 -16.85
N SER A 320 14.80 7.26 -15.68
CA SER A 320 13.34 7.25 -15.47
C SER A 320 12.68 8.63 -15.55
N LYS A 321 13.45 9.73 -15.41
CA LYS A 321 12.95 11.12 -15.46
C LYS A 321 13.28 11.86 -16.76
N THR A 322 14.17 11.33 -17.60
CA THR A 322 14.67 12.05 -18.80
C THR A 322 14.35 11.35 -20.11
N SER A 323 13.72 10.17 -20.10
CA SER A 323 13.33 9.46 -21.34
C SER A 323 11.88 9.71 -21.82
N GLU A 324 11.16 10.68 -21.25
CA GLU A 324 9.85 11.12 -21.79
C GLU A 324 9.93 12.36 -22.69
N ASP A 325 11.09 13.04 -22.78
CA ASP A 325 11.29 14.20 -23.64
C ASP A 325 12.41 13.96 -24.66
N SER A 326 12.17 13.09 -25.65
CA SER A 326 12.71 13.18 -27.01
C SER A 326 12.47 11.90 -27.81
N ASN A 327 11.42 11.89 -28.64
CA ASN A 327 11.51 11.37 -30.01
C ASN A 327 10.25 11.69 -30.82
N LEU A 328 10.28 12.84 -31.48
CA LEU A 328 9.55 13.11 -32.72
C LEU A 328 10.54 12.86 -33.86
N GLY A 329 10.29 11.83 -34.68
CA GLY A 329 11.03 11.59 -35.93
C GLY A 329 11.01 10.13 -36.39
N PRO A 330 10.61 9.83 -37.63
CA PRO A 330 10.38 8.46 -38.08
C PRO A 330 11.69 7.79 -38.49
N LYS A 331 11.88 6.53 -38.11
CA LYS A 331 12.87 5.64 -38.75
C LYS A 331 12.20 4.34 -39.18
N VAL A 332 12.13 4.21 -40.51
CA VAL A 332 11.91 2.98 -41.26
C VAL A 332 13.07 2.03 -41.00
N GLY A 333 12.78 0.75 -40.78
CA GLY A 333 13.80 -0.28 -40.60
C GLY A 333 13.21 -1.68 -40.45
N SER A 334 13.10 -2.37 -41.58
CA SER A 334 12.83 -3.81 -41.73
C SER A 334 13.72 -4.70 -40.86
N GLY A 335 13.15 -5.77 -40.29
CA GLY A 335 13.93 -6.81 -39.61
C GLY A 335 13.09 -8.01 -39.20
N SER A 336 13.07 -9.02 -40.07
CA SER A 336 12.59 -10.38 -39.87
C SER A 336 13.31 -11.11 -38.73
N GLY A 337 12.59 -11.87 -37.91
CA GLY A 337 13.18 -12.72 -36.88
C GLY A 337 12.18 -13.72 -36.29
N SER A 338 12.02 -14.85 -36.98
CA SER A 338 11.35 -16.07 -36.51
C SER A 338 12.12 -16.73 -35.37
N GLY A 339 11.41 -17.18 -34.33
CA GLY A 339 12.01 -17.93 -33.22
C GLY A 339 10.96 -18.67 -32.39
N SER A 340 10.61 -19.87 -32.86
CA SER A 340 9.83 -20.90 -32.16
C SER A 340 10.65 -21.56 -31.03
N GLY A 341 10.01 -21.84 -29.90
CA GLY A 341 10.61 -22.66 -28.83
C GLY A 341 9.60 -23.09 -27.77
N SER A 342 9.16 -24.34 -27.88
CA SER A 342 8.22 -25.06 -27.03
C SER A 342 8.92 -25.94 -25.97
N GLY A 343 8.21 -26.26 -24.88
CA GLY A 343 8.50 -27.37 -23.94
C GLY A 343 8.33 -26.95 -22.46
N SER A 344 7.23 -27.30 -21.77
CA SER A 344 6.93 -28.57 -21.05
C SER A 344 7.99 -28.91 -19.98
N GLY A 345 7.72 -29.17 -18.70
CA GLY A 345 6.52 -29.44 -17.91
C GLY A 345 6.94 -30.21 -16.63
N SER A 346 6.02 -30.36 -15.66
CA SER A 346 6.07 -31.15 -14.39
C SER A 346 6.91 -30.58 -13.23
N GLY A 347 6.47 -30.50 -11.97
CA GLY A 347 5.24 -30.93 -11.29
C GLY A 347 5.58 -31.47 -9.90
N SER A 348 4.95 -30.97 -8.82
CA SER A 348 4.57 -31.70 -7.59
C SER A 348 4.20 -30.72 -6.47
N GLY A 349 2.98 -30.87 -5.92
CA GLY A 349 2.41 -29.99 -4.90
C GLY A 349 2.43 -30.53 -3.47
N SER A 350 1.96 -29.67 -2.57
CA SER A 350 1.39 -29.90 -1.22
C SER A 350 1.18 -28.50 -0.63
N GLY A 351 0.02 -27.99 -0.23
CA GLY A 351 -1.14 -28.58 0.40
C GLY A 351 -1.32 -27.91 1.77
N SER A 352 -2.51 -27.30 2.01
CA SER A 352 -3.12 -26.87 3.28
C SER A 352 -3.23 -25.35 3.59
N GLY A 353 -4.45 -24.93 3.94
CA GLY A 353 -4.71 -23.66 4.65
C GLY A 353 -5.88 -22.78 4.16
N SER A 354 -7.05 -23.35 3.87
CA SER A 354 -8.28 -22.63 3.53
C SER A 354 -8.90 -21.92 4.75
N GLY A 355 -8.89 -20.58 4.73
CA GLY A 355 -9.68 -19.72 5.60
C GLY A 355 -10.62 -18.84 4.76
N SER A 356 -11.81 -19.35 4.49
CA SER A 356 -12.88 -18.69 3.73
C SER A 356 -13.68 -17.74 4.63
N GLY A 357 -13.35 -16.45 4.56
CA GLY A 357 -14.20 -15.36 5.06
C GLY A 357 -15.09 -14.82 3.94
N SER A 358 -16.17 -15.53 3.63
CA SER A 358 -17.22 -15.10 2.71
C SER A 358 -18.13 -14.08 3.41
N GLY A 359 -17.82 -12.80 3.23
CA GLY A 359 -18.75 -11.70 3.50
C GLY A 359 -19.65 -11.47 2.29
N SER A 360 -20.54 -12.41 2.00
CA SER A 360 -21.63 -12.25 1.06
C SER A 360 -22.67 -11.31 1.66
N GLY A 361 -22.56 -10.02 1.34
CA GLY A 361 -23.64 -9.05 1.51
C GLY A 361 -24.66 -9.24 0.40
N SER A 362 -25.49 -10.27 0.52
CA SER A 362 -26.71 -10.45 -0.26
C SER A 362 -27.71 -9.36 0.12
N GLY A 363 -27.67 -8.23 -0.58
CA GLY A 363 -28.75 -7.26 -0.64
C GLY A 363 -29.77 -7.69 -1.68
N SER A 364 -30.57 -8.71 -1.35
CA SER A 364 -31.81 -9.02 -2.07
C SER A 364 -32.84 -7.93 -1.74
N GLY A 365 -33.25 -7.17 -2.74
CA GLY A 365 -34.31 -6.18 -2.59
C GLY A 365 -34.45 -5.29 -3.83
N SER A 366 -35.30 -5.72 -4.75
CA SER A 366 -35.93 -4.91 -5.79
C SER A 366 -36.83 -3.81 -5.16
N GLY A 367 -36.22 -2.90 -4.42
CA GLY A 367 -36.84 -1.66 -3.97
C GLY A 367 -36.20 -0.53 -4.75
N SER A 368 -36.96 0.14 -5.60
CA SER A 368 -36.58 1.44 -6.17
C SER A 368 -36.42 2.43 -5.02
N ALA A 369 -35.25 2.44 -4.38
CA ALA A 369 -34.86 3.52 -3.48
C ALA A 369 -34.75 4.76 -4.36
N THR A 370 -35.73 5.65 -4.24
CA THR A 370 -35.79 6.89 -5.01
C THR A 370 -34.48 7.65 -4.79
N LEU A 371 -33.72 7.86 -5.87
CA LEU A 371 -32.50 8.66 -5.78
C LEU A 371 -32.87 10.10 -5.46
N GLU A 372 -32.12 10.69 -4.54
CA GLU A 372 -32.21 12.09 -4.21
C GLU A 372 -31.28 12.89 -5.13
N SER A 373 -31.64 14.15 -5.42
CA SER A 373 -30.86 15.03 -6.29
C SER A 373 -30.22 16.20 -5.54
N ALA A 374 -29.01 16.57 -5.91
CA ALA A 374 -28.26 17.74 -5.42
C ALA A 374 -27.38 18.32 -6.53
N THR A 375 -26.81 19.51 -6.36
CA THR A 375 -25.85 20.10 -7.30
C THR A 375 -24.43 19.82 -6.86
N ILE A 376 -23.55 19.39 -7.77
CA ILE A 376 -22.13 19.17 -7.50
C ILE A 376 -21.43 20.51 -7.27
N LEU A 377 -20.75 20.64 -6.13
CA LEU A 377 -19.86 21.77 -5.87
C LEU A 377 -18.44 21.44 -6.31
N LYS A 378 -17.93 20.26 -5.89
CA LYS A 378 -16.61 19.77 -6.30
C LYS A 378 -16.43 18.29 -5.97
N ARG A 379 -15.73 17.57 -6.85
CA ARG A 379 -15.14 16.26 -6.54
C ARG A 379 -13.70 16.42 -6.08
N TYR A 380 -13.31 15.73 -5.02
CA TYR A 380 -11.94 15.77 -4.49
C TYR A 380 -11.58 14.45 -3.83
N LYS A 381 -10.26 14.20 -3.70
CA LYS A 381 -9.72 12.95 -3.12
C LYS A 381 -10.28 11.67 -3.78
N ARG A 382 -10.83 11.77 -5.01
CA ARG A 382 -11.56 10.76 -5.81
C ARG A 382 -12.90 10.30 -5.26
N PHE A 383 -12.94 10.01 -3.96
CA PHE A 383 -14.06 9.32 -3.33
C PHE A 383 -15.05 10.27 -2.65
N LEU A 384 -14.82 11.58 -2.71
CA LEU A 384 -15.65 12.56 -2.04
C LEU A 384 -16.15 13.58 -3.05
N VAL A 385 -17.43 13.90 -2.94
CA VAL A 385 -18.08 14.96 -3.70
C VAL A 385 -18.83 15.82 -2.70
N ASP A 386 -18.51 17.10 -2.65
CA ASP A 386 -19.33 18.06 -1.93
C ASP A 386 -20.48 18.46 -2.86
N VAL A 387 -21.69 18.41 -2.33
CA VAL A 387 -22.92 18.73 -3.05
C VAL A 387 -23.76 19.73 -2.25
N GLU A 388 -24.62 20.47 -2.94
CA GLU A 388 -25.60 21.37 -2.35
C GLU A 388 -27.01 20.88 -2.64
N GLN A 389 -27.85 20.80 -1.61
CA GLN A 389 -29.28 20.53 -1.75
C GLN A 389 -30.05 21.51 -0.87
N ASN A 390 -31.00 22.26 -1.44
CA ASN A 390 -31.84 23.23 -0.73
C ASN A 390 -31.02 24.25 0.11
N GLY A 391 -29.88 24.73 -0.42
CA GLY A 391 -28.99 25.66 0.27
C GLY A 391 -28.15 25.06 1.41
N LYS A 392 -28.15 23.74 1.57
CA LYS A 392 -27.32 23.01 2.54
C LYS A 392 -26.22 22.22 1.82
N GLU A 393 -24.97 22.47 2.20
CA GLU A 393 -23.82 21.72 1.72
C GLU A 393 -23.56 20.46 2.57
N PHE A 394 -23.24 19.36 1.91
CA PHE A 394 -22.79 18.13 2.56
C PHE A 394 -21.92 17.28 1.61
N THR A 395 -21.20 16.30 2.18
CA THR A 395 -20.29 15.43 1.42
C THR A 395 -20.91 14.05 1.20
N ILE A 396 -20.85 13.56 -0.04
CA ILE A 396 -21.28 12.22 -0.43
C ILE A 396 -20.10 11.38 -0.92
N TYR A 397 -20.22 10.06 -0.83
CA TYR A 397 -19.22 9.12 -1.31
C TYR A 397 -19.30 8.93 -2.83
N CYS A 398 -18.16 8.95 -3.53
CA CYS A 398 -18.07 8.66 -4.95
C CYS A 398 -17.47 7.25 -5.16
N PRO A 399 -18.26 6.26 -5.63
CA PRO A 399 -17.83 4.89 -5.87
C PRO A 399 -17.11 4.71 -7.22
N ASN A 400 -16.34 5.72 -7.64
CA ASN A 400 -15.58 5.72 -8.88
C ASN A 400 -14.16 6.26 -8.64
N THR A 401 -13.18 5.42 -8.95
CA THR A 401 -11.76 5.72 -8.75
C THR A 401 -11.11 6.38 -9.95
N GLY A 402 -11.77 6.35 -11.11
CA GLY A 402 -11.29 6.90 -12.38
C GLY A 402 -11.13 8.41 -12.37
N ALA A 403 -10.61 8.95 -13.47
CA ALA A 403 -10.47 10.38 -13.64
C ALA A 403 -11.85 11.05 -13.62
N MET A 404 -12.89 10.38 -14.13
CA MET A 404 -14.25 10.90 -14.29
C MET A 404 -14.25 12.19 -15.12
N THR A 405 -13.41 12.23 -16.15
CA THR A 405 -13.29 13.36 -17.07
C THR A 405 -14.67 13.68 -17.67
N GLY A 406 -15.15 14.90 -17.45
CA GLY A 406 -16.45 15.36 -17.93
C GLY A 406 -17.67 14.70 -17.25
N CYS A 407 -17.48 14.04 -16.10
CA CYS A 407 -18.55 13.27 -15.44
C CYS A 407 -18.98 13.83 -14.07
N ALA A 408 -18.20 14.72 -13.44
CA ALA A 408 -18.51 15.23 -12.09
C ALA A 408 -17.98 16.66 -11.89
N ASP A 409 -18.15 17.50 -12.90
CA ASP A 409 -17.73 18.90 -12.85
C ASP A 409 -18.69 19.72 -11.97
N ALA A 410 -18.20 20.85 -11.46
CA ALA A 410 -19.01 21.75 -10.64
C ALA A 410 -20.23 22.26 -11.43
N GLY A 411 -21.38 22.32 -10.76
CA GLY A 411 -22.66 22.71 -11.34
C GLY A 411 -23.46 21.57 -11.99
N PHE A 412 -22.91 20.36 -12.10
CA PHE A 412 -23.68 19.21 -12.59
C PHE A 412 -24.72 18.76 -11.56
N ASP A 413 -25.84 18.20 -12.03
CA ASP A 413 -26.76 17.54 -11.12
C ASP A 413 -26.17 16.20 -10.70
N ALA A 414 -26.28 15.88 -9.40
CA ALA A 414 -25.88 14.64 -8.79
C ALA A 414 -27.12 13.90 -8.28
N TYR A 415 -27.23 12.63 -8.63
CA TYR A 415 -28.22 11.71 -8.07
C TYR A 415 -27.51 10.72 -7.15
N PHE A 416 -27.98 10.61 -5.92
CA PHE A 416 -27.35 9.79 -4.88
C PHE A 416 -28.35 8.90 -4.15
N SER A 417 -27.85 7.76 -3.68
CA SER A 417 -28.56 6.83 -2.82
C SER A 417 -28.21 7.08 -1.35
N THR A 418 -29.12 6.75 -0.43
CA THR A 418 -28.94 6.90 1.02
C THR A 418 -28.96 5.51 1.68
N SER A 419 -27.95 5.21 2.49
CA SER A 419 -27.83 3.94 3.21
C SER A 419 -28.21 4.10 4.68
N ASP A 420 -29.09 3.23 5.19
CA ASP A 420 -29.52 3.21 6.60
C ASP A 420 -28.45 2.70 7.59
N ASN A 421 -27.30 2.23 7.10
CA ASN A 421 -26.21 1.76 7.95
C ASN A 421 -25.52 2.93 8.69
N ALA A 422 -25.91 3.12 9.95
CA ALA A 422 -25.37 4.15 10.86
C ALA A 422 -23.85 4.07 11.11
N LYS A 423 -23.17 2.96 10.76
CA LYS A 423 -21.71 2.83 10.89
C LYS A 423 -20.94 3.46 9.72
N ARG A 424 -21.62 3.84 8.63
CA ARG A 424 -20.95 4.45 7.47
C ARG A 424 -20.51 5.88 7.79
N LYS A 425 -19.28 6.22 7.41
CA LYS A 425 -18.76 7.60 7.50
C LYS A 425 -19.53 8.58 6.61
N TYR A 426 -19.99 8.11 5.45
CA TYR A 426 -20.83 8.85 4.50
C TYR A 426 -22.06 8.00 4.19
N ALA A 427 -23.24 8.49 4.58
CA ALA A 427 -24.50 7.78 4.37
C ALA A 427 -24.91 7.75 2.89
N HIS A 428 -24.53 8.80 2.15
CA HIS A 428 -24.92 9.01 0.76
C HIS A 428 -23.86 8.54 -0.23
N THR A 429 -24.27 7.91 -1.33
CA THR A 429 -23.40 7.43 -2.41
C THR A 429 -23.84 8.03 -3.75
N LEU A 430 -22.92 8.67 -4.47
CA LEU A 430 -23.17 9.21 -5.79
C LEU A 430 -23.38 8.07 -6.79
N GLU A 431 -24.55 8.06 -7.43
CA GLU A 431 -24.94 7.03 -8.39
C GLU A 431 -24.79 7.52 -9.83
N LYS A 432 -25.33 8.71 -10.11
CA LYS A 432 -25.41 9.28 -11.46
C LYS A 432 -25.17 10.78 -11.43
N THR A 433 -24.78 11.33 -12.56
CA THR A 433 -24.71 12.79 -12.77
C THR A 433 -25.44 13.18 -14.05
N VAL A 434 -25.82 14.45 -14.14
CA VAL A 434 -26.29 15.06 -15.39
C VAL A 434 -25.40 16.25 -15.70
N ASN A 435 -24.80 16.23 -16.88
CA ASN A 435 -23.93 17.31 -17.33
C ASN A 435 -24.75 18.51 -17.85
N GLN A 436 -24.08 19.60 -18.20
CA GLN A 436 -24.71 20.83 -18.71
C GLN A 436 -25.45 20.63 -20.06
N HIS A 437 -25.17 19.55 -20.78
CA HIS A 437 -25.81 19.19 -22.04
C HIS A 437 -27.03 18.27 -21.84
N GLY A 438 -27.39 17.96 -20.60
CA GLY A 438 -28.51 17.07 -20.26
C GLY A 438 -28.19 15.58 -20.42
N HIS A 439 -26.92 15.21 -20.61
CA HIS A 439 -26.52 13.81 -20.68
C HIS A 439 -26.47 13.22 -19.26
N PHE A 440 -27.18 12.11 -19.07
CA PHE A 440 -27.07 11.29 -17.87
C PHE A 440 -25.81 10.42 -17.94
N ILE A 441 -25.10 10.33 -16.81
CA ILE A 441 -23.84 9.61 -16.68
C ILE A 441 -23.92 8.70 -15.46
N GLY A 442 -23.84 7.38 -15.68
CA GLY A 442 -23.74 6.38 -14.64
C GLY A 442 -22.34 6.36 -14.05
N VAL A 443 -22.13 7.08 -12.96
CA VAL A 443 -20.79 7.24 -12.37
C VAL A 443 -20.46 6.12 -11.40
N ASN A 444 -21.44 5.43 -10.82
CA ASN A 444 -21.19 4.28 -9.97
C ASN A 444 -20.75 3.04 -10.77
N THR A 445 -19.44 2.89 -10.88
CA THR A 445 -18.81 1.78 -11.61
C THR A 445 -19.07 0.40 -10.99
N ILE A 446 -19.42 0.33 -9.70
CA ILE A 446 -19.75 -0.95 -9.04
C ILE A 446 -21.05 -1.52 -9.59
N ALA A 447 -21.99 -0.66 -10.02
CA ALA A 447 -23.26 -1.06 -10.60
C ALA A 447 -23.13 -1.64 -12.01
N ALA A 448 -22.01 -1.44 -12.70
CA ALA A 448 -21.82 -1.89 -14.09
C ALA A 448 -21.98 -3.41 -14.22
N ASN A 449 -21.37 -4.17 -13.32
CA ASN A 449 -21.43 -5.64 -13.33
C ASN A 449 -22.87 -6.14 -13.12
N SER A 450 -23.62 -5.52 -12.19
CA SER A 450 -25.03 -5.86 -11.99
C SER A 450 -25.90 -5.51 -13.20
N ILE A 451 -25.68 -4.35 -13.84
CA ILE A 451 -26.43 -3.94 -15.04
C ILE A 451 -26.23 -4.93 -16.18
N VAL A 452 -24.99 -5.37 -16.43
CA VAL A 452 -24.69 -6.36 -17.47
C VAL A 452 -25.26 -7.73 -17.10
N LYS A 453 -25.12 -8.14 -15.84
CA LYS A 453 -25.71 -9.39 -15.35
C LYS A 453 -27.22 -9.42 -15.57
N ASP A 454 -27.93 -8.39 -15.14
CA ASP A 454 -29.38 -8.28 -15.29
C ASP A 454 -29.76 -8.30 -16.78
N ALA A 455 -28.97 -7.67 -17.65
CA ALA A 455 -29.19 -7.70 -19.09
C ALA A 455 -29.00 -9.10 -19.70
N ILE A 456 -28.04 -9.89 -19.21
CA ILE A 456 -27.85 -11.29 -19.63
C ILE A 456 -29.01 -12.14 -19.13
N GLU A 457 -29.37 -12.05 -17.85
CA GLU A 457 -30.46 -12.83 -17.24
C GLU A 457 -31.84 -12.52 -17.86
N THR A 458 -32.05 -11.27 -18.32
CA THR A 458 -33.27 -10.84 -19.02
C THR A 458 -33.22 -10.99 -20.54
N ASN A 459 -32.19 -11.67 -21.07
CA ASN A 459 -31.98 -11.91 -22.51
C ASN A 459 -31.94 -10.63 -23.37
N LYS A 460 -31.46 -9.52 -22.81
CA LYS A 460 -31.21 -8.25 -23.54
C LYS A 460 -29.87 -8.20 -24.25
N VAL A 461 -29.02 -9.22 -24.05
CA VAL A 461 -27.74 -9.40 -24.75
C VAL A 461 -27.77 -10.76 -25.47
N PRO A 462 -28.37 -10.85 -26.67
CA PRO A 462 -28.54 -12.11 -27.39
C PRO A 462 -27.23 -12.88 -27.62
N GLU A 463 -26.12 -12.16 -27.77
CA GLU A 463 -24.77 -12.70 -28.00
C GLU A 463 -24.25 -13.52 -26.79
N LEU A 464 -24.81 -13.28 -25.60
CA LEU A 464 -24.48 -13.96 -24.33
C LEU A 464 -25.64 -14.82 -23.82
N ALA A 465 -26.70 -15.03 -24.64
CA ALA A 465 -27.82 -15.89 -24.28
C ALA A 465 -27.46 -17.38 -24.41
N GLY A 466 -28.31 -18.24 -23.83
CA GLY A 466 -28.23 -19.70 -24.02
C GLY A 466 -27.36 -20.46 -23.02
N TYR A 467 -26.75 -19.78 -22.04
CA TYR A 467 -26.02 -20.42 -20.94
C TYR A 467 -26.94 -20.69 -19.74
N LYS A 468 -26.92 -21.91 -19.20
CA LYS A 468 -27.73 -22.27 -18.01
C LYS A 468 -27.20 -21.75 -16.68
N LYS A 469 -25.90 -21.46 -16.58
CA LYS A 469 -25.27 -21.05 -15.30
C LYS A 469 -24.47 -19.77 -15.47
N LEU A 470 -24.75 -18.80 -14.60
CA LEU A 470 -24.03 -17.53 -14.46
C LEU A 470 -23.39 -17.46 -13.08
N GLN A 471 -22.09 -17.17 -13.02
CA GLN A 471 -21.35 -16.90 -11.79
C GLN A 471 -20.64 -15.56 -11.89
N THR A 472 -20.40 -14.90 -10.77
CA THR A 472 -19.71 -13.59 -10.74
C THR A 472 -18.44 -13.67 -9.88
N GLU A 473 -17.46 -12.81 -10.16
CA GLU A 473 -16.22 -12.65 -9.36
C GLU A 473 -15.40 -13.95 -9.20
N VAL A 474 -15.40 -14.80 -10.25
CA VAL A 474 -14.71 -16.10 -10.25
C VAL A 474 -13.22 -15.91 -10.52
N LYS A 475 -12.35 -16.53 -9.72
CA LYS A 475 -10.89 -16.44 -9.95
C LYS A 475 -10.49 -17.15 -11.24
N TYR A 476 -9.61 -16.54 -12.03
CA TYR A 476 -9.10 -17.08 -13.29
C TYR A 476 -7.74 -16.46 -13.67
N GLY A 477 -7.07 -17.05 -14.65
CA GLY A 477 -5.80 -16.59 -15.21
C GLY A 477 -4.59 -16.83 -14.29
N GLU A 478 -3.41 -16.85 -14.89
CA GLU A 478 -2.14 -17.01 -14.16
C GLU A 478 -1.75 -15.77 -13.34
N GLU A 479 -2.22 -14.59 -13.76
CA GLU A 479 -1.96 -13.34 -13.05
C GLU A 479 -2.92 -13.12 -11.84
N ASN A 480 -3.75 -14.12 -11.48
CA ASN A 480 -4.68 -14.12 -10.33
C ASN A 480 -5.78 -13.04 -10.38
N SER A 481 -6.43 -12.85 -11.52
CA SER A 481 -7.63 -11.98 -11.59
C SER A 481 -8.92 -12.68 -11.18
N ARG A 482 -10.00 -11.89 -11.16
CA ARG A 482 -11.38 -12.37 -11.03
C ARG A 482 -12.14 -11.88 -12.25
N ILE A 483 -12.82 -12.80 -12.93
CA ILE A 483 -13.69 -12.47 -14.07
C ILE A 483 -15.00 -11.94 -13.51
N ASP A 484 -15.51 -10.86 -14.11
CA ASP A 484 -16.74 -10.22 -13.66
C ASP A 484 -17.93 -11.18 -13.75
N ILE A 485 -18.06 -11.86 -14.89
CA ILE A 485 -19.11 -12.84 -15.15
C ILE A 485 -18.52 -14.07 -15.86
N LEU A 486 -18.82 -15.26 -15.35
CA LEU A 486 -18.51 -16.55 -15.97
C LEU A 486 -19.81 -17.25 -16.34
N LEU A 487 -20.03 -17.45 -17.63
CA LEU A 487 -21.16 -18.21 -18.15
C LEU A 487 -20.72 -19.63 -18.47
N SER A 488 -21.58 -20.61 -18.18
CA SER A 488 -21.30 -22.03 -18.46
C SER A 488 -22.58 -22.81 -18.75
N GLU A 489 -22.41 -23.88 -19.54
CA GLU A 489 -23.46 -24.84 -19.88
C GLU A 489 -23.17 -26.18 -19.18
N PRO A 490 -23.87 -26.54 -18.09
CA PRO A 490 -23.71 -27.82 -17.43
C PRO A 490 -24.11 -28.97 -18.36
N ASN A 491 -23.28 -30.02 -18.39
CA ASN A 491 -23.47 -31.26 -19.16
C ASN A 491 -23.32 -31.14 -20.69
N SER A 492 -22.54 -30.17 -21.17
CA SER A 492 -22.09 -30.20 -22.56
C SER A 492 -21.10 -31.34 -22.80
N PRO A 493 -21.21 -32.09 -23.91
CA PRO A 493 -20.22 -33.09 -24.31
C PRO A 493 -18.86 -32.49 -24.70
N ASP A 494 -18.77 -31.17 -24.92
CA ASP A 494 -17.52 -30.42 -25.05
C ASP A 494 -17.17 -29.75 -23.70
N GLU A 495 -16.02 -30.09 -23.11
CA GLU A 495 -15.43 -29.38 -21.94
C GLU A 495 -15.13 -27.89 -22.22
N ARG A 496 -15.34 -27.42 -23.45
CA ARG A 496 -15.02 -26.08 -23.98
C ARG A 496 -16.17 -25.06 -23.86
N ASN A 497 -16.93 -25.08 -22.76
CA ASN A 497 -18.18 -24.32 -22.63
C ASN A 497 -18.17 -23.17 -21.61
N TYR A 498 -17.00 -22.66 -21.25
CA TYR A 498 -16.90 -21.44 -20.45
C TYR A 498 -16.85 -20.20 -21.35
N CYS A 499 -17.66 -19.19 -21.00
CA CYS A 499 -17.59 -17.85 -21.57
C CYS A 499 -17.20 -16.87 -20.47
N TYR A 500 -15.99 -16.34 -20.57
CA TYR A 500 -15.41 -15.36 -19.65
C TYR A 500 -15.81 -13.97 -20.12
N VAL A 501 -16.58 -13.25 -19.31
CA VAL A 501 -17.11 -11.93 -19.66
C VAL A 501 -16.55 -10.89 -18.69
N GLU A 502 -15.77 -9.96 -19.23
CA GLU A 502 -15.17 -8.85 -18.50
C GLU A 502 -15.90 -7.55 -18.86
N VAL A 503 -16.28 -6.75 -17.86
CA VAL A 503 -17.10 -5.55 -18.02
C VAL A 503 -16.28 -4.29 -17.78
N LYS A 504 -16.29 -3.38 -18.75
CA LYS A 504 -15.69 -2.04 -18.67
C LYS A 504 -16.77 -0.97 -18.74
N SER A 505 -16.93 -0.21 -17.66
CA SER A 505 -17.78 0.97 -17.64
C SER A 505 -17.16 2.09 -18.48
N THR A 506 -17.87 2.53 -19.51
CA THR A 506 -17.40 3.53 -20.48
C THR A 506 -18.18 4.83 -20.30
N THR A 507 -17.50 5.86 -19.78
CA THR A 507 -18.11 7.18 -19.49
C THR A 507 -17.41 8.34 -20.18
N LEU A 508 -16.19 8.15 -20.70
CA LEU A 508 -15.44 9.22 -21.37
C LEU A 508 -16.05 9.49 -22.74
N LEU A 509 -16.63 10.69 -22.90
CA LEU A 509 -17.07 11.22 -24.17
C LEU A 509 -15.92 12.04 -24.80
N LEU A 510 -15.33 11.55 -25.90
CA LEU A 510 -14.23 12.23 -26.59
C LEU A 510 -14.71 13.31 -27.54
N ASN A 511 -15.84 13.07 -28.21
CA ASN A 511 -16.40 14.02 -29.16
C ASN A 511 -17.92 14.01 -29.05
N GLU A 512 -18.44 15.13 -28.56
CA GLU A 512 -19.86 15.30 -28.31
C GLU A 512 -20.70 15.42 -29.60
N GLN A 513 -20.14 16.00 -30.66
CA GLN A 513 -20.88 16.20 -31.92
C GLN A 513 -21.24 14.88 -32.60
N ASN A 514 -20.32 13.92 -32.58
CA ASN A 514 -20.53 12.61 -33.20
C ASN A 514 -20.81 11.48 -32.20
N GLY A 515 -20.86 11.78 -30.90
CA GLY A 515 -21.10 10.81 -29.84
C GLY A 515 -20.00 9.76 -29.68
N LEU A 516 -18.75 10.08 -30.02
CA LEU A 516 -17.63 9.13 -29.85
C LEU A 516 -17.23 9.06 -28.38
N GLY A 517 -17.53 7.93 -27.75
CA GLY A 517 -17.04 7.54 -26.44
C GLY A 517 -15.77 6.71 -26.53
N ALA A 518 -15.03 6.64 -25.43
CA ALA A 518 -13.85 5.79 -25.37
C ALA A 518 -13.55 5.25 -23.97
N PHE A 519 -12.71 4.22 -23.94
CA PHE A 519 -12.10 3.69 -22.73
C PHE A 519 -10.60 3.43 -22.98
N PRO A 520 -9.69 3.66 -22.02
CA PRO A 520 -9.93 4.16 -20.66
C PRO A 520 -9.88 5.69 -20.55
N ASP A 521 -10.29 6.24 -19.40
CA ASP A 521 -10.20 7.69 -19.08
C ASP A 521 -8.87 8.10 -18.41
N ALA A 522 -8.04 7.12 -18.06
CA ALA A 522 -6.66 7.25 -17.60
C ALA A 522 -5.88 5.97 -17.94
N LYS A 523 -4.54 5.99 -17.91
CA LYS A 523 -3.71 4.78 -18.07
C LYS A 523 -4.16 3.68 -17.11
N THR A 524 -4.30 2.43 -17.60
CA THR A 524 -4.86 1.31 -16.83
C THR A 524 -4.05 0.01 -17.00
N THR A 525 -3.09 -0.23 -16.10
CA THR A 525 -2.38 -1.51 -16.06
C THR A 525 -3.28 -2.67 -15.61
N ARG A 526 -4.30 -2.41 -14.78
CA ARG A 526 -5.33 -3.39 -14.43
C ARG A 526 -6.16 -3.81 -15.65
N GLY A 527 -6.62 -2.86 -16.45
CA GLY A 527 -7.33 -3.16 -17.70
C GLY A 527 -6.46 -3.97 -18.66
N GLN A 528 -5.18 -3.58 -18.81
CA GLN A 528 -4.20 -4.30 -19.63
C GLN A 528 -4.01 -5.76 -19.15
N LYS A 529 -3.92 -5.97 -17.83
CA LYS A 529 -3.84 -7.30 -17.22
C LYS A 529 -5.05 -8.17 -17.57
N HIS A 530 -6.25 -7.64 -17.37
CA HIS A 530 -7.48 -8.40 -17.62
C HIS A 530 -7.59 -8.78 -19.11
N VAL A 531 -7.20 -7.89 -20.04
CA VAL A 531 -7.18 -8.20 -21.47
C VAL A 531 -6.20 -9.34 -21.80
N ARG A 532 -5.02 -9.37 -21.19
CA ARG A 532 -4.07 -10.50 -21.35
C ARG A 532 -4.63 -11.82 -20.86
N GLU A 533 -5.31 -11.81 -19.71
CA GLU A 533 -5.94 -13.04 -19.19
C GLU A 533 -7.13 -13.48 -20.05
N LEU A 534 -7.87 -12.56 -20.68
CA LEU A 534 -8.90 -12.94 -21.68
C LEU A 534 -8.27 -13.60 -22.91
N ILE A 535 -7.14 -13.08 -23.41
CA ILE A 535 -6.37 -13.71 -24.49
C ILE A 535 -5.96 -15.12 -24.09
N GLU A 536 -5.46 -15.28 -22.86
CA GLU A 536 -5.08 -16.58 -22.31
C GLU A 536 -6.26 -17.57 -22.30
N MET A 537 -7.46 -17.12 -21.94
CA MET A 537 -8.66 -17.97 -21.96
C MET A 537 -9.02 -18.41 -23.39
N VAL A 538 -8.85 -17.53 -24.37
CA VAL A 538 -9.04 -17.90 -25.79
C VAL A 538 -7.98 -18.89 -26.26
N ASP A 539 -6.72 -18.69 -25.88
CA ASP A 539 -5.62 -19.62 -26.20
C ASP A 539 -5.84 -21.01 -25.55
N GLN A 540 -6.56 -21.08 -24.43
CA GLN A 540 -7.00 -22.34 -23.79
C GLN A 540 -8.25 -22.95 -24.44
N GLY A 541 -8.83 -22.31 -25.45
CA GLY A 541 -10.00 -22.78 -26.19
C GLY A 541 -11.34 -22.40 -25.55
N HIS A 542 -11.37 -21.46 -24.61
CA HIS A 542 -12.60 -20.90 -24.05
C HIS A 542 -13.08 -19.69 -24.87
N ARG A 543 -14.35 -19.33 -24.71
CA ARG A 543 -14.88 -18.07 -25.23
C ARG A 543 -14.54 -16.94 -24.26
N ALA A 544 -14.06 -15.82 -24.77
CA ALA A 544 -13.79 -14.64 -23.96
C ALA A 544 -14.41 -13.40 -24.61
N VAL A 545 -15.09 -12.59 -23.80
CA VAL A 545 -15.86 -11.43 -24.25
C VAL A 545 -15.50 -10.22 -23.39
N LEU A 546 -15.04 -9.15 -24.02
CA LEU A 546 -14.86 -7.86 -23.40
C LEU A 546 -16.06 -6.97 -23.69
N VAL A 547 -16.78 -6.59 -22.64
CA VAL A 547 -17.99 -5.77 -22.71
C VAL A 547 -17.66 -4.33 -22.36
N PHE A 548 -17.90 -3.40 -23.28
CA PHE A 548 -17.95 -1.96 -22.99
C PHE A 548 -19.39 -1.55 -22.68
N LEU A 549 -19.71 -1.40 -21.39
CA LEU A 549 -20.99 -0.86 -20.95
C LEU A 549 -20.96 0.66 -21.04
N VAL A 550 -21.71 1.23 -21.98
CA VAL A 550 -21.85 2.67 -22.15
C VAL A 550 -22.69 3.22 -21.00
N GLN A 551 -22.08 4.03 -20.13
CA GLN A 551 -22.74 4.66 -18.99
C GLN A 551 -22.78 6.19 -19.15
N HIS A 552 -22.96 6.69 -20.37
CA HIS A 552 -23.09 8.11 -20.67
C HIS A 552 -24.01 8.29 -21.88
N THR A 553 -25.17 8.93 -21.73
CA THR A 553 -26.21 8.97 -22.79
C THR A 553 -25.82 9.74 -24.04
N GLY A 554 -24.81 10.63 -23.96
CA GLY A 554 -24.20 11.28 -25.13
C GLY A 554 -23.31 10.37 -26.00
N ILE A 555 -22.92 9.17 -25.53
CA ILE A 555 -22.08 8.24 -26.30
C ILE A 555 -22.98 7.41 -27.23
N LYS A 556 -22.66 7.40 -28.52
CA LYS A 556 -23.34 6.65 -29.58
C LYS A 556 -22.47 5.53 -30.15
N LYS A 557 -21.15 5.64 -30.02
CA LYS A 557 -20.17 4.65 -30.50
C LYS A 557 -18.94 4.67 -29.61
N VAL A 558 -18.25 3.53 -29.50
CA VAL A 558 -17.16 3.35 -28.54
C VAL A 558 -15.90 2.91 -29.26
N THR A 559 -14.77 3.52 -28.91
CA THR A 559 -13.42 3.16 -29.36
C THR A 559 -12.45 3.03 -28.18
N VAL A 560 -11.20 2.67 -28.44
CA VAL A 560 -10.12 2.73 -27.45
C VAL A 560 -9.51 4.13 -27.40
N ALA A 561 -9.31 4.69 -26.22
CA ALA A 561 -8.59 5.94 -26.01
C ALA A 561 -7.07 5.74 -26.13
N ARG A 562 -6.57 5.44 -27.33
CA ARG A 562 -5.13 5.16 -27.58
C ARG A 562 -4.19 6.31 -27.20
N HIS A 563 -4.69 7.54 -27.26
CA HIS A 563 -3.97 8.73 -26.81
C HIS A 563 -3.84 8.82 -25.28
N VAL A 564 -4.70 8.13 -24.53
CA VAL A 564 -4.62 8.00 -23.07
C VAL A 564 -3.74 6.81 -22.68
N ASP A 565 -3.99 5.65 -23.29
CA ASP A 565 -3.26 4.42 -23.03
C ASP A 565 -3.03 3.62 -24.32
N SER A 566 -1.88 3.87 -24.96
CA SER A 566 -1.49 3.18 -26.19
C SER A 566 -1.21 1.69 -25.97
N LYS A 567 -0.75 1.30 -24.77
CA LYS A 567 -0.52 -0.12 -24.44
C LYS A 567 -1.82 -0.89 -24.34
N TYR A 568 -2.83 -0.30 -23.69
CA TYR A 568 -4.17 -0.88 -23.67
C TYR A 568 -4.73 -1.00 -25.08
N GLY A 569 -4.58 0.04 -25.92
CA GLY A 569 -4.93 -0.02 -27.34
C GLY A 569 -4.31 -1.19 -28.08
N ASN A 570 -2.99 -1.34 -28.01
CA ASN A 570 -2.29 -2.43 -28.69
C ASN A 570 -2.75 -3.81 -28.20
N LEU A 571 -3.03 -3.94 -26.89
CA LEU A 571 -3.54 -5.19 -26.31
C LEU A 571 -4.96 -5.50 -26.77
N ILE A 572 -5.80 -4.49 -27.00
CA ILE A 572 -7.13 -4.69 -27.59
C ILE A 572 -7.01 -5.21 -29.03
N ASP A 573 -6.07 -4.67 -29.82
CA ASP A 573 -5.83 -5.14 -31.18
C ASP A 573 -5.35 -6.61 -31.19
N GLU A 574 -4.44 -6.95 -30.29
CA GLU A 574 -3.99 -8.32 -30.07
C GLU A 574 -5.14 -9.24 -29.62
N ALA A 575 -5.98 -8.78 -28.69
CA ALA A 575 -7.11 -9.54 -28.18
C ALA A 575 -8.11 -9.88 -29.29
N VAL A 576 -8.45 -8.90 -30.14
CA VAL A 576 -9.33 -9.12 -31.29
C VAL A 576 -8.69 -10.10 -32.28
N GLN A 577 -7.40 -9.96 -32.58
CA GLN A 577 -6.68 -10.89 -33.46
C GLN A 577 -6.66 -12.32 -32.92
N LYS A 578 -6.58 -12.47 -31.60
CA LYS A 578 -6.59 -13.76 -30.90
C LYS A 578 -7.98 -14.38 -30.78
N GLY A 579 -9.04 -13.62 -31.03
CA GLY A 579 -10.43 -14.10 -31.00
C GLY A 579 -11.22 -13.71 -29.75
N VAL A 580 -10.73 -12.76 -28.94
CA VAL A 580 -11.55 -12.13 -27.89
C VAL A 580 -12.63 -11.29 -28.55
N GLU A 581 -13.89 -11.58 -28.24
CA GLU A 581 -15.04 -10.83 -28.76
C GLU A 581 -15.19 -9.50 -28.02
N ILE A 582 -15.58 -8.44 -28.73
CA ILE A 582 -15.88 -7.15 -28.11
C ILE A 582 -17.35 -6.81 -28.33
N LEU A 583 -18.07 -6.53 -27.25
CA LEU A 583 -19.46 -6.09 -27.28
C LEU A 583 -19.58 -4.68 -26.70
N VAL A 584 -20.36 -3.82 -27.35
CA VAL A 584 -20.72 -2.50 -26.82
C VAL A 584 -22.19 -2.54 -26.42
N LEU A 585 -22.47 -2.30 -25.13
CA LEU A 585 -23.82 -2.30 -24.58
C LEU A 585 -24.25 -0.88 -24.25
N HIS A 586 -25.30 -0.41 -24.91
CA HIS A 586 -25.87 0.93 -24.68
C HIS A 586 -26.91 0.91 -23.58
N THR A 587 -26.88 1.90 -22.70
CA THR A 587 -27.83 2.00 -21.58
C THR A 587 -28.81 3.13 -21.74
N HIS A 588 -30.04 2.89 -21.27
CA HIS A 588 -30.96 3.94 -20.88
C HIS A 588 -30.61 4.35 -19.45
N ILE A 589 -30.51 5.66 -19.19
CA ILE A 589 -30.21 6.21 -17.87
C ILE A 589 -31.16 7.38 -17.62
N ASP A 590 -31.95 7.28 -16.55
CA ASP A 590 -32.76 8.37 -16.03
C ASP A 590 -32.56 8.49 -14.49
N ALA A 591 -33.34 9.35 -13.83
CA ALA A 591 -33.28 9.56 -12.38
C ALA A 591 -33.66 8.32 -11.55
N HIS A 592 -34.35 7.34 -12.13
CA HIS A 592 -34.97 6.20 -11.43
C HIS A 592 -34.29 4.87 -11.74
N GLN A 593 -33.88 4.65 -12.99
CA GLN A 593 -33.44 3.35 -13.49
C GLN A 593 -32.26 3.47 -14.46
N THR A 594 -31.53 2.37 -14.58
CA THR A 594 -30.49 2.19 -15.58
C THR A 594 -30.59 0.77 -16.11
N PHE A 595 -30.69 0.60 -17.42
CA PHE A 595 -30.78 -0.73 -18.02
C PHE A 595 -30.19 -0.73 -19.44
N VAL A 596 -29.68 -1.89 -19.87
CA VAL A 596 -29.20 -2.09 -21.25
C VAL A 596 -30.37 -2.04 -22.22
N THR A 597 -30.18 -1.34 -23.34
CA THR A 597 -31.18 -1.14 -24.39
C THR A 597 -30.88 -1.96 -25.64
N HIS A 598 -29.66 -1.88 -26.15
CA HIS A 598 -29.24 -2.53 -27.38
C HIS A 598 -27.71 -2.72 -27.42
N THR A 599 -27.24 -3.54 -28.35
CA THR A 599 -25.82 -3.75 -28.64
C THR A 599 -25.41 -2.96 -29.89
N SER A 600 -24.14 -2.56 -29.98
CA SER A 600 -23.59 -1.95 -31.19
C SER A 600 -22.20 -2.52 -31.52
N GLN A 601 -21.73 -2.24 -32.74
CA GLN A 601 -20.37 -2.57 -33.13
C GLN A 601 -19.35 -1.68 -32.39
N PHE A 602 -18.17 -2.25 -32.17
CA PHE A 602 -17.01 -1.56 -31.63
C PHE A 602 -16.28 -0.82 -32.77
N GLU A 603 -15.82 0.40 -32.51
CA GLU A 603 -15.05 1.20 -33.47
C GLU A 603 -13.55 0.97 -33.22
N HIS A 604 -12.92 0.18 -34.10
CA HIS A 604 -11.52 -0.26 -33.98
C HIS A 604 -10.47 0.86 -34.05
#